data_AF-A0A6N7TTB4-F1
#
_entry.id   AF-A0A6N7TTB4-F1
#
_cell.length_a   1.000
_cell.length_b   1.000
_cell.length_c   1.000
_cell.angle_alpha   90.00
_cell.angle_beta   90.00
_cell.angle_gamma   90.00
#
_symmetry.space_group_name_H-M   'P 1'
#
loop_
_entity.id
_entity.type
_entity.pdbx_description
1 polymer ?
#
loop_
_entity_poly.entity_id
_entity_poly.type
_entity_poly.pdbx_seq_one_letter_code
_entity_poly.pdbx_strand_id
1 'polypeptide(L)'
;MALIVQKYGGSSVADSDSIKRVAKRIIDTKRAGNDIAVVVSAMGDTTDDLIDQAMDVDSNPPAREMDMLMTAGERISMSLLAMSIHAQGEHAHSFTGSQAGFMTDARYGAAHIRHVRPQRVMKALDRGEVGIVAGFQGVNADGDATTLGRGGSDTSAVALAVALKADVCEIYTDVDGVFTADPRIVPTARRIARISYEEMLEMAAGGSKVLALRCVEYAQRFRMPIHVRSSFSHRPGTLIMPDDVDVDKIPNLETGQLPDPPLHTPTGNGI
;
A
#
# COMPACT_ATOMS: atom_id res chain seq x y z
N MET A 1 5.59 -16.54 -12.95
CA MET A 1 4.54 -16.31 -11.95
C MET A 1 5.17 -15.43 -10.90
N ALA A 2 4.77 -14.16 -10.85
CA ALA A 2 5.29 -13.20 -9.88
C ALA A 2 4.27 -13.02 -8.75
N LEU A 3 4.75 -12.63 -7.58
CA LEU A 3 3.92 -12.28 -6.44
C LEU A 3 3.91 -10.77 -6.26
N ILE A 4 2.71 -10.19 -6.31
CA ILE A 4 2.52 -8.74 -6.29
C ILE A 4 1.64 -8.37 -5.09
N VAL A 5 2.09 -7.38 -4.32
CA VAL A 5 1.25 -6.76 -3.30
C VAL A 5 0.71 -5.46 -3.82
N GLN A 6 -0.62 -5.30 -3.87
CA GLN A 6 -1.27 -4.07 -4.31
C GLN A 6 -1.93 -3.38 -3.13
N LYS A 7 -1.65 -2.10 -2.91
CA LYS A 7 -2.36 -1.28 -1.93
C LYS A 7 -3.32 -0.34 -2.61
N TYR A 8 -4.54 -0.23 -2.10
CA TYR A 8 -5.54 0.75 -2.54
C TYR A 8 -5.87 1.73 -1.40
N GLY A 9 -5.73 3.04 -1.68
CA GLY A 9 -6.09 4.11 -0.75
C GLY A 9 -7.61 4.31 -0.63
N GLY A 10 -8.04 5.11 0.35
CA GLY A 10 -9.48 5.31 0.61
C GLY A 10 -10.26 5.89 -0.56
N SER A 11 -9.65 6.83 -1.31
CA SER A 11 -10.22 7.36 -2.55
C SER A 11 -10.38 6.30 -3.65
N SER A 12 -9.48 5.31 -3.70
CA SER A 12 -9.55 4.20 -4.66
C SER A 12 -10.71 3.25 -4.38
N VAL A 13 -11.24 3.22 -3.15
CA VAL A 13 -12.33 2.34 -2.70
C VAL A 13 -13.50 3.13 -2.08
N ALA A 14 -13.68 4.40 -2.48
CA ALA A 14 -14.63 5.31 -1.84
C ALA A 14 -16.10 4.88 -1.98
N ASP A 15 -16.44 4.21 -3.07
CA ASP A 15 -17.80 3.84 -3.42
C ASP A 15 -17.85 2.47 -4.13
N SER A 16 -19.06 1.96 -4.39
CA SER A 16 -19.25 0.64 -5.00
C SER A 16 -18.65 0.51 -6.40
N ASP A 17 -18.67 1.57 -7.21
CA ASP A 17 -18.14 1.52 -8.57
C ASP A 17 -16.61 1.60 -8.56
N SER A 18 -16.05 2.38 -7.63
CA SER A 18 -14.63 2.37 -7.32
C SER A 18 -14.15 0.99 -6.85
N ILE A 19 -14.89 0.31 -5.97
CA ILE A 19 -14.60 -1.07 -5.56
C ILE A 19 -14.65 -2.04 -6.74
N LYS A 20 -15.68 -1.98 -7.60
CA LYS A 20 -15.77 -2.83 -8.80
C LYS A 20 -14.59 -2.61 -9.75
N ARG A 21 -14.17 -1.36 -9.95
CA ARG A 21 -13.01 -1.00 -10.76
C ARG A 21 -11.71 -1.57 -10.18
N VAL A 22 -11.52 -1.47 -8.87
CA VAL A 22 -10.37 -2.08 -8.17
C VAL A 22 -10.38 -3.60 -8.29
N ALA A 23 -11.53 -4.24 -8.05
CA ALA A 23 -11.70 -5.69 -8.22
C ALA A 23 -11.35 -6.13 -9.64
N LYS A 24 -11.85 -5.42 -10.66
CA LYS A 24 -11.52 -5.71 -12.05
C LYS A 24 -10.01 -5.64 -12.31
N ARG A 25 -9.33 -4.60 -11.81
CA ARG A 25 -7.87 -4.46 -11.95
C ARG A 25 -7.12 -5.62 -11.32
N ILE A 26 -7.48 -6.00 -10.10
CA ILE A 26 -6.88 -7.15 -9.40
C ILE A 26 -7.08 -8.43 -10.21
N ILE A 27 -8.28 -8.67 -10.73
CA ILE A 27 -8.61 -9.85 -11.53
C ILE A 27 -7.81 -9.87 -12.83
N ASP A 28 -7.71 -8.73 -13.53
CA ASP A 28 -6.93 -8.62 -14.76
C ASP A 28 -5.44 -8.91 -14.49
N THR A 29 -4.87 -8.39 -13.39
CA THR A 29 -3.50 -8.71 -12.95
C THR A 29 -3.33 -10.20 -12.64
N LYS A 30 -4.33 -10.84 -12.03
CA LYS A 30 -4.29 -12.26 -11.66
C LYS A 30 -4.31 -13.14 -12.89
N ARG A 31 -5.19 -12.81 -13.85
CA ARG A 31 -5.33 -13.51 -15.13
C ARG A 31 -4.10 -13.39 -16.01
N ALA A 32 -3.25 -12.39 -15.77
CA ALA A 32 -1.92 -12.30 -16.38
C ALA A 32 -0.89 -13.31 -15.79
N GLY A 33 -1.29 -14.16 -14.84
CA GLY A 33 -0.46 -15.23 -14.29
C GLY A 33 0.33 -14.82 -13.04
N ASN A 34 -0.17 -13.84 -12.29
CA ASN A 34 0.43 -13.36 -11.05
C ASN A 34 -0.38 -13.80 -9.82
N ASP A 35 0.34 -14.08 -8.74
CA ASP A 35 -0.27 -14.18 -7.40
C ASP A 35 -0.42 -12.77 -6.81
N ILE A 36 -1.54 -12.53 -6.13
CA ILE A 36 -1.88 -11.19 -5.65
C ILE A 36 -2.31 -11.23 -4.19
N ALA A 37 -1.59 -10.48 -3.36
CA ALA A 37 -2.10 -10.00 -2.09
C ALA A 37 -2.49 -8.52 -2.21
N VAL A 38 -3.55 -8.13 -1.53
CA VAL A 38 -4.11 -6.78 -1.61
C VAL A 38 -4.14 -6.19 -0.21
N VAL A 39 -3.79 -4.92 -0.06
CA VAL A 39 -4.02 -4.13 1.16
C VAL A 39 -5.01 -3.02 0.86
N VAL A 40 -6.05 -2.87 1.67
CA VAL A 40 -7.05 -1.80 1.50
C VAL A 40 -7.11 -0.90 2.73
N SER A 41 -7.40 0.38 2.50
CA SER A 41 -7.72 1.36 3.54
C SER A 41 -9.25 1.43 3.73
N ALA A 42 -9.72 2.17 4.74
CA ALA A 42 -11.14 2.48 4.89
C ALA A 42 -11.69 3.22 3.66
N MET A 43 -13.01 3.14 3.43
CA MET A 43 -13.65 3.73 2.25
C MET A 43 -13.77 5.26 2.39
N GLY A 44 -13.29 6.03 1.41
CA GLY A 44 -13.47 7.48 1.38
C GLY A 44 -13.05 8.14 2.71
N ASP A 45 -14.00 8.87 3.31
CA ASP A 45 -13.79 9.63 4.55
C ASP A 45 -14.22 8.85 5.82
N THR A 46 -14.48 7.53 5.70
CA THR A 46 -14.99 6.70 6.82
C THR A 46 -14.11 6.78 8.09
N THR A 47 -12.80 6.89 7.94
CA THR A 47 -11.90 7.04 9.12
C THR A 47 -12.18 8.34 9.86
N ASP A 48 -12.40 9.44 9.14
CA ASP A 48 -12.69 10.74 9.73
C ASP A 48 -14.09 10.73 10.39
N ASP A 49 -15.09 10.12 9.73
CA ASP A 49 -16.43 9.94 10.31
C ASP A 49 -16.41 9.15 11.64
N LEU A 50 -15.57 8.11 11.72
CA LEU A 50 -15.41 7.32 12.94
C LEU A 50 -14.70 8.11 14.05
N ILE A 51 -13.73 8.97 13.69
CA ILE A 51 -13.08 9.89 14.64
C ILE A 51 -14.10 10.86 15.21
N ASP A 52 -14.91 11.47 14.36
CA ASP A 52 -15.94 12.44 14.79
C ASP A 52 -16.96 11.79 15.74
N GLN A 53 -17.43 10.58 15.43
CA GLN A 53 -18.32 9.82 16.31
C GLN A 53 -17.70 9.51 17.67
N ALA A 54 -16.41 9.16 17.71
CA ALA A 54 -15.72 8.91 18.98
C ALA A 54 -15.64 10.18 19.83
N MET A 55 -15.31 11.31 19.20
CA MET A 55 -15.19 12.62 19.87
C MET A 55 -16.53 13.16 20.37
N ASP A 56 -17.63 12.85 19.67
CA ASP A 56 -18.98 13.18 20.11
C ASP A 56 -19.40 12.40 21.38
N VAL A 57 -18.86 11.20 21.57
CA VAL A 57 -19.10 10.37 22.77
C VAL A 57 -18.20 10.81 23.93
N ASP A 58 -16.92 11.03 23.66
CA ASP A 58 -15.92 11.47 24.63
C ASP A 58 -14.88 12.35 23.95
N SER A 59 -14.69 13.57 24.43
CA SER A 59 -13.66 14.51 23.95
C SER A 59 -12.21 14.01 24.11
N ASN A 60 -11.99 12.95 24.88
CA ASN A 60 -10.69 12.32 25.07
C ASN A 60 -10.83 10.79 25.14
N PRO A 61 -11.23 10.14 24.02
CA PRO A 61 -11.57 8.72 24.02
C PRO A 61 -10.32 7.88 24.32
N PRO A 62 -10.42 6.78 25.08
CA PRO A 62 -9.27 5.92 25.37
C PRO A 62 -8.62 5.39 24.09
N ALA A 63 -7.30 5.57 23.95
CA ALA A 63 -6.57 5.23 22.72
C ALA A 63 -6.73 3.76 22.27
N ARG A 64 -6.87 2.83 23.21
CA ARG A 64 -7.17 1.42 22.91
C ARG A 64 -8.50 1.26 22.17
N GLU A 65 -9.56 1.90 22.67
CA GLU A 65 -10.88 1.83 22.04
C GLU A 65 -10.89 2.56 20.70
N MET A 66 -10.10 3.62 20.59
CA MET A 66 -9.91 4.31 19.32
C MET A 66 -9.31 3.37 18.27
N ASP A 67 -8.25 2.63 18.62
CA ASP A 67 -7.66 1.65 17.73
C ASP A 67 -8.64 0.53 17.35
N MET A 68 -9.44 0.05 18.31
CA MET A 68 -10.51 -0.92 18.05
C MET A 68 -11.54 -0.37 17.04
N LEU A 69 -12.01 0.87 17.26
CA LEU A 69 -13.00 1.53 16.42
C LEU A 69 -12.49 1.68 14.98
N MET A 70 -11.26 2.16 14.81
CA MET A 70 -10.70 2.39 13.49
C MET A 70 -10.65 1.11 12.65
N THR A 71 -10.44 -0.07 13.27
CA THR A 71 -10.46 -1.34 12.51
C THR A 71 -11.75 -1.59 11.75
N ALA A 72 -12.88 -0.99 12.15
CA ALA A 72 -14.15 -1.15 11.47
C ALA A 72 -14.10 -0.63 10.02
N GLY A 73 -13.41 0.48 9.77
CA GLY A 73 -13.34 1.12 8.46
C GLY A 73 -12.73 0.20 7.40
N GLU A 74 -11.54 -0.36 7.66
CA GLU A 74 -10.89 -1.27 6.72
C GLU A 74 -11.61 -2.62 6.62
N ARG A 75 -12.32 -3.05 7.68
CA ARG A 75 -13.09 -4.30 7.64
C ARG A 75 -14.27 -4.22 6.67
N ILE A 76 -14.88 -3.06 6.54
CA ILE A 76 -15.93 -2.80 5.55
C ILE A 76 -15.35 -2.92 4.14
N SER A 77 -14.27 -2.17 3.84
CA SER A 77 -13.68 -2.12 2.50
C SER A 77 -13.13 -3.48 2.04
N MET A 78 -12.42 -4.21 2.90
CA MET A 78 -11.86 -5.53 2.55
C MET A 78 -12.95 -6.56 2.23
N SER A 79 -14.08 -6.48 2.93
CA SER A 79 -15.19 -7.41 2.77
C SER A 79 -15.95 -7.13 1.47
N LEU A 80 -16.25 -5.86 1.20
CA LEU A 80 -16.91 -5.45 -0.04
C LEU A 80 -16.03 -5.73 -1.27
N LEU A 81 -14.71 -5.53 -1.16
CA LEU A 81 -13.78 -5.88 -2.23
C LEU A 81 -13.78 -7.39 -2.49
N ALA A 82 -13.73 -8.22 -1.45
CA ALA A 82 -13.82 -9.67 -1.59
C ALA A 82 -15.12 -10.07 -2.32
N MET A 83 -16.27 -9.53 -1.90
CA MET A 83 -17.57 -9.78 -2.54
C MET A 83 -17.56 -9.38 -4.03
N SER A 84 -16.94 -8.25 -4.37
CA SER A 84 -16.83 -7.79 -5.76
C SER A 84 -15.95 -8.71 -6.61
N ILE A 85 -14.88 -9.27 -6.06
CA ILE A 85 -14.04 -10.25 -6.74
C ILE A 85 -14.81 -11.56 -6.98
N HIS A 86 -15.52 -12.07 -5.96
CA HIS A 86 -16.41 -13.24 -6.09
C HIS A 86 -17.49 -13.03 -7.15
N ALA A 87 -18.13 -11.86 -7.18
CA ALA A 87 -19.15 -11.53 -8.17
C ALA A 87 -18.62 -11.51 -9.62
N GLN A 88 -17.31 -11.37 -9.81
CA GLN A 88 -16.63 -11.38 -11.12
C GLN A 88 -15.98 -12.72 -11.46
N GLY A 89 -16.22 -13.76 -10.67
CA GLY A 89 -15.85 -15.15 -10.96
C GLY A 89 -14.47 -15.59 -10.47
N GLU A 90 -13.78 -14.78 -9.66
CA GLU A 90 -12.52 -15.18 -9.01
C GLU A 90 -12.75 -15.35 -7.50
N HIS A 91 -11.85 -16.06 -6.81
CA HIS A 91 -11.95 -16.26 -5.37
C HIS A 91 -11.03 -15.34 -4.58
N ALA A 92 -11.55 -14.76 -3.49
CA ALA A 92 -10.79 -13.94 -2.56
C ALA A 92 -11.11 -14.25 -1.10
N HIS A 93 -10.15 -14.03 -0.21
CA HIS A 93 -10.32 -14.16 1.23
C HIS A 93 -9.79 -12.92 1.95
N SER A 94 -10.61 -12.32 2.82
CA SER A 94 -10.23 -11.14 3.60
C SER A 94 -9.66 -11.51 4.98
N PHE A 95 -8.68 -10.74 5.43
CA PHE A 95 -7.96 -10.92 6.68
C PHE A 95 -7.83 -9.57 7.40
N THR A 96 -8.20 -9.52 8.68
CA THR A 96 -7.79 -8.40 9.55
C THR A 96 -6.27 -8.40 9.74
N GLY A 97 -5.70 -7.31 10.25
CA GLY A 97 -4.26 -7.24 10.56
C GLY A 97 -3.80 -8.39 11.47
N SER A 98 -4.60 -8.72 12.50
CA SER A 98 -4.34 -9.87 13.37
C SER A 98 -4.35 -11.21 12.62
N GLN A 99 -5.32 -11.43 11.73
CA GLN A 99 -5.43 -12.66 10.93
C GLN A 99 -4.34 -12.76 9.85
N ALA A 100 -3.87 -11.63 9.34
CA ALA A 100 -2.73 -11.53 8.43
C ALA A 100 -1.37 -11.62 9.15
N GLY A 101 -1.37 -11.70 10.49
CA GLY A 101 -0.19 -11.95 11.30
C GLY A 101 0.67 -10.72 11.58
N PHE A 102 0.09 -9.51 11.55
CA PHE A 102 0.76 -8.27 11.94
C PHE A 102 0.86 -8.15 13.46
N MET A 103 2.04 -8.42 14.01
CA MET A 103 2.34 -8.23 15.43
C MET A 103 2.98 -6.86 15.66
N THR A 104 2.49 -6.13 16.65
CA THR A 104 2.89 -4.74 16.95
C THR A 104 3.30 -4.57 18.42
N ASP A 105 3.80 -3.38 18.77
CA ASP A 105 3.86 -2.96 20.18
C ASP A 105 2.54 -2.31 20.64
N ALA A 106 2.38 -2.10 21.94
CA ALA A 106 1.15 -1.57 22.55
C ALA A 106 1.05 -0.04 22.51
N ARG A 107 1.69 0.64 21.54
CA ARG A 107 1.56 2.09 21.36
C ARG A 107 0.33 2.40 20.51
N TYR A 108 -0.83 2.44 21.15
CA TYR A 108 -2.09 2.72 20.45
C TYR A 108 -2.03 4.04 19.64
N GLY A 109 -2.63 4.04 18.46
CA GLY A 109 -2.62 5.16 17.51
C GLY A 109 -1.35 5.30 16.66
N ALA A 110 -0.23 4.68 17.05
CA ALA A 110 1.07 4.87 16.40
C ALA A 110 2.01 3.66 16.58
N ALA A 111 1.45 2.45 16.54
CA ALA A 111 2.17 1.23 16.83
C ALA A 111 3.27 0.94 15.79
N HIS A 112 4.29 0.21 16.23
CA HIS A 112 5.37 -0.27 15.36
C HIS A 112 5.20 -1.75 15.08
N ILE A 113 5.30 -2.12 13.80
CA ILE A 113 5.33 -3.52 13.39
C ILE A 113 6.59 -4.17 13.97
N ARG A 114 6.40 -5.21 14.79
CA ARG A 114 7.48 -6.04 15.33
C ARG A 114 7.85 -7.15 14.36
N HIS A 115 6.85 -7.80 13.79
CA HIS A 115 7.01 -8.78 12.73
C HIS A 115 5.68 -9.06 12.03
N VAL A 116 5.74 -9.59 10.81
CA VAL A 116 4.58 -10.05 10.04
C VAL A 116 4.74 -11.53 9.74
N ARG A 117 3.76 -12.35 10.12
CA ARG A 117 3.72 -13.80 9.86
C ARG A 117 2.50 -14.13 8.99
N PRO A 118 2.57 -13.97 7.66
CA PRO A 118 1.40 -13.98 6.77
C PRO A 118 0.93 -15.41 6.42
N GLN A 119 0.92 -16.34 7.38
CA GLN A 119 0.64 -17.77 7.12
C GLN A 119 -0.74 -18.00 6.50
N ARG A 120 -1.77 -17.26 6.96
CA ARG A 120 -3.13 -17.40 6.42
C ARG A 120 -3.25 -16.80 5.02
N VAL A 121 -2.55 -15.70 4.77
CA VAL A 121 -2.48 -15.07 3.44
C VAL A 121 -1.78 -16.01 2.46
N MET A 122 -0.59 -16.53 2.82
CA MET A 122 0.13 -17.51 2.00
C MET A 122 -0.73 -18.72 1.63
N LYS A 123 -1.44 -19.30 2.61
CA LYS A 123 -2.35 -20.42 2.35
C LYS A 123 -3.46 -20.09 1.35
N ALA A 124 -3.95 -18.85 1.31
CA ALA A 124 -4.94 -18.43 0.32
C ALA A 124 -4.32 -18.31 -1.07
N LEU A 125 -3.13 -17.70 -1.16
CA LEU A 125 -2.35 -17.62 -2.41
C LEU A 125 -2.03 -19.03 -2.96
N ASP A 126 -1.64 -19.98 -2.10
CA ASP A 126 -1.37 -21.38 -2.48
C ASP A 126 -2.59 -22.08 -3.10
N ARG A 127 -3.81 -21.64 -2.77
CA ARG A 127 -5.07 -22.13 -3.37
C ARG A 127 -5.45 -21.39 -4.65
N GLY A 128 -4.61 -20.47 -5.11
CA GLY A 128 -4.90 -19.59 -6.23
C GLY A 128 -5.97 -18.55 -5.90
N GLU A 129 -6.19 -18.20 -4.63
CA GLU A 129 -7.11 -17.12 -4.23
C GLU A 129 -6.39 -15.78 -4.13
N VAL A 130 -7.14 -14.67 -4.18
CA VAL A 130 -6.63 -13.34 -3.81
C VAL A 130 -6.67 -13.17 -2.29
N GLY A 131 -5.53 -12.86 -1.67
CA GLY A 131 -5.48 -12.55 -0.24
C GLY A 131 -5.67 -11.06 0.03
N ILE A 132 -6.76 -10.64 0.66
CA ILE A 132 -7.05 -9.23 0.95
C ILE A 132 -6.80 -8.96 2.43
N VAL A 133 -5.96 -7.99 2.76
CA VAL A 133 -5.62 -7.60 4.12
C VAL A 133 -6.16 -6.19 4.38
N ALA A 134 -6.86 -6.03 5.48
CA ALA A 134 -7.18 -4.70 5.97
C ALA A 134 -5.89 -4.05 6.52
N GLY A 135 -5.45 -2.97 5.88
CA GLY A 135 -4.24 -2.24 6.23
C GLY A 135 -4.37 -1.47 7.53
N PHE A 136 -3.34 -0.72 7.90
CA PHE A 136 -3.30 0.22 9.03
C PHE A 136 -3.40 -0.42 10.44
N GLN A 137 -3.86 -1.67 10.56
CA GLN A 137 -4.05 -2.37 11.83
C GLN A 137 -3.06 -3.53 12.07
N GLY A 138 -2.90 -3.87 13.34
CA GLY A 138 -2.16 -5.03 13.84
C GLY A 138 -2.71 -5.50 15.18
N VAL A 139 -1.99 -6.39 15.84
CA VAL A 139 -2.33 -6.90 17.17
C VAL A 139 -1.09 -6.87 18.07
N ASN A 140 -1.26 -6.44 19.33
CA ASN A 140 -0.19 -6.48 20.31
C ASN A 140 -0.09 -7.85 21.01
N ALA A 141 0.83 -7.98 21.98
CA ALA A 141 1.05 -9.22 22.71
C ALA A 141 -0.14 -9.68 23.57
N ASP A 142 -1.00 -8.75 23.97
CA ASP A 142 -2.18 -9.00 24.81
C ASP A 142 -3.42 -9.39 23.97
N GLY A 143 -3.31 -9.33 22.64
CA GLY A 143 -4.41 -9.63 21.71
C GLY A 143 -5.26 -8.41 21.36
N ASP A 144 -4.88 -7.21 21.80
CA ASP A 144 -5.60 -5.97 21.48
C ASP A 144 -5.27 -5.48 20.08
N ALA A 145 -6.30 -4.93 19.42
CA ALA A 145 -6.14 -4.24 18.15
C ALA A 145 -5.27 -2.99 18.35
N THR A 146 -4.35 -2.76 17.42
CA THR A 146 -3.52 -1.55 17.38
C THR A 146 -3.52 -0.96 15.99
N THR A 147 -3.35 0.35 15.89
CA THR A 147 -3.19 1.04 14.61
C THR A 147 -1.78 1.58 14.43
N LEU A 148 -1.35 1.70 13.18
CA LEU A 148 0.01 2.11 12.80
C LEU A 148 0.16 3.62 12.65
N GLY A 149 -0.91 4.38 12.82
CA GLY A 149 -0.94 5.83 12.58
C GLY A 149 -0.98 6.21 11.10
N ARG A 150 -0.83 7.50 10.82
CA ARG A 150 -0.94 8.06 9.46
C ARG A 150 0.00 7.35 8.48
N GLY A 151 -0.53 6.96 7.32
CA GLY A 151 0.22 6.18 6.32
C GLY A 151 0.38 4.70 6.67
N GLY A 152 -0.35 4.21 7.67
CA GLY A 152 -0.28 2.83 8.15
C GLY A 152 -0.61 1.80 7.08
N SER A 153 -1.55 2.08 6.16
CA SER A 153 -1.89 1.16 5.06
C SER A 153 -0.73 0.97 4.06
N ASP A 154 0.00 2.04 3.73
CA ASP A 154 1.18 1.93 2.85
C ASP A 154 2.27 1.10 3.53
N THR A 155 2.53 1.40 4.81
CA THR A 155 3.49 0.64 5.63
C THR A 155 3.09 -0.83 5.76
N SER A 156 1.78 -1.11 5.88
CA SER A 156 1.24 -2.47 5.94
C SER A 156 1.49 -3.23 4.64
N ALA A 157 1.32 -2.57 3.49
CA ALA A 157 1.54 -3.17 2.18
C ALA A 157 3.01 -3.54 1.97
N VAL A 158 3.94 -2.63 2.27
CA VAL A 158 5.38 -2.92 2.16
C VAL A 158 5.78 -4.02 3.15
N ALA A 159 5.31 -3.98 4.39
CA ALA A 159 5.62 -5.02 5.37
C ALA A 159 5.07 -6.40 4.97
N LEU A 160 3.87 -6.44 4.38
CA LEU A 160 3.30 -7.66 3.82
C LEU A 160 4.11 -8.17 2.62
N ALA A 161 4.50 -7.28 1.71
CA ALA A 161 5.32 -7.60 0.54
C ALA A 161 6.66 -8.21 0.95
N VAL A 162 7.33 -7.60 1.93
CA VAL A 162 8.59 -8.13 2.49
C VAL A 162 8.38 -9.49 3.12
N ALA A 163 7.32 -9.68 3.92
CA ALA A 163 7.07 -10.93 4.62
C ALA A 163 6.67 -12.08 3.67
N LEU A 164 5.99 -11.75 2.57
CA LEU A 164 5.62 -12.68 1.50
C LEU A 164 6.75 -12.90 0.49
N LYS A 165 7.84 -12.11 0.53
CA LYS A 165 8.90 -12.08 -0.49
C LYS A 165 8.34 -11.77 -1.89
N ALA A 166 7.44 -10.81 -1.96
CA ALA A 166 6.87 -10.32 -3.21
C ALA A 166 7.96 -9.69 -4.11
N ASP A 167 7.70 -9.69 -5.41
CA ASP A 167 8.58 -9.08 -6.41
C ASP A 167 8.46 -7.55 -6.43
N VAL A 168 7.26 -7.03 -6.13
CA VAL A 168 6.97 -5.60 -6.09
C VAL A 168 5.78 -5.29 -5.18
N CYS A 169 5.83 -4.13 -4.52
CA CYS A 169 4.71 -3.52 -3.82
C CYS A 169 4.14 -2.36 -4.65
N GLU A 170 2.99 -2.55 -5.29
CA GLU A 170 2.26 -1.49 -5.99
C GLU A 170 1.44 -0.66 -5.00
N ILE A 171 1.59 0.66 -5.01
CA ILE A 171 0.80 1.60 -4.21
C ILE A 171 -0.12 2.38 -5.15
N TYR A 172 -1.41 2.07 -5.14
CA TYR A 172 -2.43 2.77 -5.90
C TYR A 172 -3.02 3.92 -5.09
N THR A 173 -2.99 5.10 -5.68
CA THR A 173 -3.44 6.37 -5.09
C THR A 173 -4.17 7.25 -6.11
N ASP A 174 -4.47 8.50 -5.76
CA ASP A 174 -5.15 9.51 -6.60
C ASP A 174 -4.19 10.30 -7.51
N VAL A 175 -2.88 10.08 -7.40
CA VAL A 175 -1.86 10.70 -8.24
C VAL A 175 -1.20 9.70 -9.19
N ASP A 176 -0.77 10.17 -10.37
CA ASP A 176 -0.15 9.37 -11.43
C ASP A 176 1.33 9.02 -11.18
N GLY A 177 1.81 9.13 -9.94
CA GLY A 177 3.21 8.91 -9.54
C GLY A 177 3.76 10.08 -8.73
N VAL A 178 5.09 10.08 -8.57
CA VAL A 178 5.86 11.16 -7.95
C VAL A 178 6.24 12.17 -9.03
N PHE A 179 6.15 13.45 -8.73
CA PHE A 179 6.45 14.55 -9.65
C PHE A 179 7.60 15.41 -9.11
N THR A 180 8.30 16.10 -9.99
CA THR A 180 9.41 17.01 -9.64
C THR A 180 9.00 18.15 -8.69
N ALA A 181 7.71 18.48 -8.65
CA ALA A 181 7.06 19.42 -7.72
C ALA A 181 5.56 19.07 -7.64
N ASP A 182 4.81 19.67 -6.70
CA ASP A 182 3.35 19.50 -6.66
C ASP A 182 2.72 20.09 -7.94
N PRO A 183 2.11 19.26 -8.83
CA PRO A 183 1.54 19.73 -10.09
C PRO A 183 0.33 20.67 -9.90
N ARG A 184 -0.27 20.70 -8.71
CA ARG A 184 -1.35 21.64 -8.36
C ARG A 184 -0.83 23.06 -8.15
N ILE A 185 0.46 23.19 -7.81
CA ILE A 185 1.14 24.47 -7.58
C ILE A 185 2.03 24.84 -8.78
N VAL A 186 2.73 23.85 -9.35
CA VAL A 186 3.67 24.01 -10.47
C VAL A 186 3.16 23.19 -11.66
N PRO A 187 2.39 23.78 -12.59
CA PRO A 187 1.78 23.05 -13.71
C PRO A 187 2.77 22.38 -14.67
N THR A 188 4.02 22.84 -14.68
CA THR A 188 5.11 22.28 -15.51
C THR A 188 5.85 21.12 -14.82
N ALA A 189 5.41 20.69 -13.63
CA ALA A 189 5.99 19.56 -12.94
C ALA A 189 5.91 18.29 -13.79
N ARG A 190 7.01 17.55 -13.85
CA ARG A 190 7.12 16.32 -14.65
C ARG A 190 7.08 15.11 -13.74
N ARG A 191 6.43 14.04 -14.19
CA ARG A 191 6.45 12.74 -13.49
C ARG A 191 7.88 12.20 -13.50
N ILE A 192 8.38 11.84 -12.34
CA ILE A 192 9.64 11.14 -12.15
C ILE A 192 9.36 9.67 -12.42
N ALA A 193 10.11 9.05 -13.31
CA ALA A 193 9.86 7.67 -13.69
C ALA A 193 10.45 6.66 -12.71
N ARG A 194 11.68 6.94 -12.28
CA ARG A 194 12.44 6.18 -11.31
C ARG A 194 13.08 7.15 -10.34
N ILE A 195 13.06 6.80 -9.07
CA ILE A 195 13.66 7.58 -7.98
C ILE A 195 14.28 6.62 -6.97
N SER A 196 15.41 6.98 -6.37
CA SER A 196 16.02 6.16 -5.33
C SER A 196 15.22 6.22 -4.03
N TYR A 197 15.48 5.30 -3.10
CA TYR A 197 14.89 5.40 -1.76
C TYR A 197 15.35 6.66 -1.03
N GLU A 198 16.63 7.05 -1.13
CA GLU A 198 17.14 8.26 -0.47
C GLU A 198 16.44 9.51 -1.01
N GLU A 199 16.36 9.65 -2.34
CA GLU A 199 15.69 10.79 -2.96
C GLU A 199 14.20 10.86 -2.57
N MET A 200 13.51 9.72 -2.54
CA MET A 200 12.11 9.66 -2.11
C MET A 200 11.96 9.99 -0.61
N LEU A 201 12.89 9.56 0.25
CA LEU A 201 12.89 9.93 1.67
C LEU A 201 13.05 11.43 1.86
N GLU A 202 13.98 12.06 1.14
CA GLU A 202 14.16 13.52 1.17
C GLU A 202 12.89 14.25 0.69
N MET A 203 12.27 13.77 -0.38
CA MET A 203 10.99 14.34 -0.87
C MET A 203 9.86 14.19 0.16
N ALA A 204 9.73 13.02 0.79
CA ALA A 204 8.72 12.76 1.81
C ALA A 204 8.95 13.63 3.07
N ALA A 205 10.20 13.76 3.51
CA ALA A 205 10.59 14.64 4.62
C ALA A 205 10.35 16.13 4.28
N GLY A 206 10.56 16.51 3.02
CA GLY A 206 10.26 17.84 2.48
C GLY A 206 8.76 18.15 2.29
N GLY A 207 7.87 17.22 2.65
CA GLY A 207 6.42 17.43 2.66
C GLY A 207 5.66 16.84 1.49
N SER A 208 6.30 16.04 0.63
CA SER A 208 5.57 15.24 -0.38
C SER A 208 4.58 14.31 0.31
N LYS A 209 3.31 14.39 -0.09
CA LYS A 209 2.22 13.59 0.50
C LYS A 209 1.91 12.30 -0.27
N VAL A 210 2.75 11.94 -1.24
CA VAL A 210 2.50 10.79 -2.13
C VAL A 210 2.70 9.46 -1.40
N LEU A 211 3.73 9.35 -0.57
CA LEU A 211 4.01 8.17 0.24
C LEU A 211 4.38 8.59 1.65
N ALA A 212 3.98 7.78 2.63
CA ALA A 212 4.39 7.96 4.01
C ALA A 212 5.89 7.65 4.20
N LEU A 213 6.60 8.48 4.97
CA LEU A 213 8.04 8.30 5.24
C LEU A 213 8.38 6.88 5.72
N ARG A 214 7.63 6.37 6.72
CA ARG A 214 7.80 5.03 7.29
C ARG A 214 7.67 3.89 6.26
N CYS A 215 6.85 4.09 5.22
CA CYS A 215 6.69 3.12 4.14
C CYS A 215 7.99 3.02 3.33
N VAL A 216 8.58 4.17 2.97
CA VAL A 216 9.82 4.24 2.19
C VAL A 216 11.01 3.74 3.01
N GLU A 217 11.11 4.09 4.29
CA GLU A 217 12.15 3.58 5.20
C GLU A 217 12.12 2.05 5.31
N TYR A 218 10.92 1.47 5.44
CA TYR A 218 10.75 0.03 5.51
C TYR A 218 11.15 -0.63 4.18
N ALA A 219 10.75 -0.05 3.05
CA ALA A 219 11.13 -0.55 1.73
C ALA A 219 12.64 -0.51 1.50
N GLN A 220 13.31 0.59 1.86
CA GLN A 220 14.77 0.73 1.77
C GLN A 220 15.47 -0.33 2.60
N ARG A 221 15.06 -0.52 3.86
CA ARG A 221 15.66 -1.49 4.79
C ARG A 221 15.66 -2.92 4.26
N PHE A 222 14.61 -3.30 3.53
CA PHE A 222 14.44 -4.66 3.00
C PHE A 222 14.62 -4.75 1.48
N ARG A 223 15.03 -3.66 0.83
CA ARG A 223 15.19 -3.53 -0.62
C ARG A 223 13.95 -3.99 -1.40
N MET A 224 12.76 -3.63 -0.92
CA MET A 224 11.48 -3.96 -1.56
C MET A 224 11.11 -2.89 -2.60
N PRO A 225 11.04 -3.21 -3.91
CA PRO A 225 10.63 -2.24 -4.92
C PRO A 225 9.20 -1.73 -4.66
N ILE A 226 9.01 -0.41 -4.70
CA ILE A 226 7.68 0.21 -4.64
C ILE A 226 7.33 0.74 -6.03
N HIS A 227 6.09 0.53 -6.46
CA HIS A 227 5.56 1.09 -7.69
C HIS A 227 4.34 1.96 -7.40
N VAL A 228 4.51 3.28 -7.44
CA VAL A 228 3.42 4.24 -7.18
C VAL A 228 2.62 4.45 -8.47
N ARG A 229 1.31 4.20 -8.40
CA ARG A 229 0.41 4.27 -9.56
C ARG A 229 -0.90 4.98 -9.19
N SER A 230 -1.63 5.45 -10.20
CA SER A 230 -2.99 5.94 -10.00
C SER A 230 -4.00 4.81 -10.11
N SER A 231 -4.99 4.75 -9.22
CA SER A 231 -6.15 3.86 -9.37
C SER A 231 -7.10 4.31 -10.49
N PHE A 232 -6.98 5.56 -10.94
CA PHE A 232 -7.89 6.22 -11.89
C PHE A 232 -7.33 6.30 -13.31
N SER A 233 -6.08 5.87 -13.52
CA SER A 233 -5.45 5.85 -14.84
C SER A 233 -4.69 4.54 -15.08
N HIS A 234 -4.22 4.35 -16.30
CA HIS A 234 -3.31 3.27 -16.68
C HIS A 234 -1.89 3.78 -16.93
N ARG A 235 -1.59 5.01 -16.48
CA ARG A 235 -0.25 5.58 -16.66
C ARG A 235 0.80 4.75 -15.91
N PRO A 236 2.06 4.75 -16.38
CA PRO A 236 3.11 3.91 -15.83
C PRO A 236 3.44 4.19 -14.37
N GLY A 237 3.19 5.38 -13.82
CA GLY A 237 3.51 5.65 -12.42
C GLY A 237 4.99 5.93 -12.16
N THR A 238 5.47 5.72 -10.94
CA THR A 238 6.88 5.93 -10.54
C THR A 238 7.39 4.69 -9.83
N LEU A 239 8.57 4.21 -10.23
CA LEU A 239 9.29 3.15 -9.52
C LEU A 239 10.25 3.74 -8.50
N ILE A 240 10.22 3.17 -7.29
CA ILE A 240 11.11 3.53 -6.20
C ILE A 240 11.91 2.28 -5.84
N MET A 241 13.19 2.31 -6.19
CA MET A 241 14.08 1.14 -6.09
C MET A 241 15.55 1.59 -6.17
N PRO A 242 16.50 0.77 -5.68
CA PRO A 242 17.93 1.04 -5.86
C PRO A 242 18.33 1.02 -7.33
N ASP A 243 19.39 1.75 -7.70
CA ASP A 243 19.88 1.83 -9.08
C ASP A 243 20.39 0.49 -9.64
N ASP A 244 20.89 -0.39 -8.78
CA ASP A 244 21.43 -1.71 -9.13
C ASP A 244 20.36 -2.79 -9.35
N VAL A 245 19.08 -2.49 -9.08
CA VAL A 245 17.99 -3.41 -9.40
C VAL A 245 17.59 -3.23 -10.87
N ASP A 246 17.60 -4.34 -11.59
CA ASP A 246 17.20 -4.41 -12.99
C ASP A 246 15.68 -4.26 -13.12
N VAL A 247 15.26 -3.24 -13.88
CA VAL A 247 13.86 -2.88 -14.02
C VAL A 247 13.10 -3.92 -14.84
N ASP A 248 13.77 -4.63 -15.76
CA ASP A 248 13.15 -5.67 -16.58
C ASP A 248 12.71 -6.89 -15.76
N LYS A 249 13.17 -6.99 -14.50
CA LYS A 249 12.78 -8.04 -13.57
C LYS A 249 11.54 -7.69 -12.74
N ILE A 250 11.04 -6.45 -12.83
CA ILE A 250 9.86 -6.03 -12.10
C ILE A 250 8.60 -6.42 -12.91
N PRO A 251 7.70 -7.25 -12.34
CA PRO A 251 6.51 -7.71 -13.05
C PRO A 251 5.52 -6.55 -13.28
N ASN A 252 4.63 -6.70 -14.26
CA ASN A 252 3.59 -5.72 -14.63
C ASN A 252 4.08 -4.33 -15.05
N LEU A 253 5.33 -4.21 -15.47
CA LEU A 253 5.78 -3.05 -16.24
C LEU A 253 5.44 -3.23 -17.72
N GLU A 254 4.78 -2.23 -18.32
CA GLU A 254 4.62 -2.19 -19.77
C GLU A 254 6.00 -1.94 -20.41
N THR A 255 6.56 -2.98 -21.04
CA THR A 255 7.78 -2.90 -21.85
C THR A 255 7.57 -1.87 -22.97
N GLY A 256 8.15 -0.67 -22.79
CA GLY A 256 7.99 0.46 -23.71
C GLY A 256 7.86 1.83 -23.03
N GLN A 257 7.73 1.87 -21.70
CA GLN A 257 7.61 3.11 -20.91
C GLN A 257 8.73 3.28 -19.87
N LEU A 258 9.87 2.58 -20.04
CA LEU A 258 11.11 2.80 -19.29
C LEU A 258 11.73 4.14 -19.70
N PRO A 259 11.84 5.14 -18.80
CA PRO A 259 12.41 6.44 -19.16
C PRO A 259 13.89 6.50 -18.82
N ASP A 260 14.53 7.52 -19.40
CA ASP A 260 15.96 7.86 -19.33
C ASP A 260 16.62 7.65 -17.96
N PRO A 261 17.94 7.39 -17.94
CA PRO A 261 18.71 7.15 -16.72
C PRO A 261 18.48 8.23 -15.64
N PRO A 262 18.72 7.90 -14.36
CA PRO A 262 18.52 8.82 -13.25
C PRO A 262 19.18 10.19 -13.50
N LEU A 263 18.57 11.25 -12.96
CA LEU A 263 19.00 12.65 -13.10
C LEU A 263 20.47 12.89 -12.69
N HIS A 264 21.05 11.95 -11.94
CA HIS A 264 22.46 11.95 -11.56
C HIS A 264 23.10 10.61 -11.91
N THR A 265 23.69 10.54 -13.11
CA THR A 265 24.87 9.66 -13.26
C THR A 265 26.00 10.32 -12.46
N PRO A 266 26.73 9.58 -11.59
CA PRO A 266 27.96 10.11 -11.04
C PRO A 266 28.88 10.34 -12.22
N THR A 267 29.17 11.60 -12.53
CA THR A 267 30.30 11.94 -13.39
C THR A 267 31.51 11.28 -12.75
N GLY A 268 32.02 10.22 -13.40
CA GLY A 268 33.20 9.53 -12.94
C GLY A 268 34.29 10.55 -12.63
N ASN A 269 34.94 10.37 -11.48
CA ASN A 269 36.14 11.10 -11.12
C ASN A 269 37.12 11.05 -12.29
N GLY A 270 37.19 12.17 -12.99
CA GLY A 270 38.25 12.47 -13.93
C GLY A 270 39.37 13.14 -13.16
N ILE A 271 40.53 12.48 -13.20
CA ILE A 271 41.88 12.85 -12.73
C ILE A 271 42.18 12.51 -11.26
#